data_AF-A0A498FCW9-F1
#
_entry.id   AF-A0A498FCW9-F1
#
_cell.length_a   1.000
_cell.length_b   1.000
_cell.length_c   1.000
_cell.angle_alpha   90.00
_cell.angle_beta   90.00
_cell.angle_gamma   90.00
#
_symmetry.space_group_name_H-M   'P 1'
#
loop_
_entity.id
_entity.type
_entity.pdbx_description
1 polymer ?
#
loop_
_entity_poly.entity_id
_entity_poly.type
_entity_poly.pdbx_seq_one_letter_code
_entity_poly.pdbx_strand_id
1 'polypeptide(L)'
;GSGKSTIAEALLGLLPDNGQIESGEVLFKGQDLTTLSPSERRDILWQDIAYIPQSAMDALDTVMSTGAQIRQAIQKHRNVSKAKARERVRELYDIVGLDPNRIDDYPHEFSGGMRQRVTIAMALALEPDLIIADEPTPGLDVIV
;
A
#
# COMPACT_ATOMS: atom_id res chain seq x y z
N GLY A 1 19.04 12.91 5.37
CA GLY A 1 17.75 13.48 4.94
C GLY A 1 17.97 14.41 3.78
N SER A 2 17.79 13.92 2.56
CA SER A 2 17.86 14.74 1.33
C SER A 2 16.48 15.21 0.84
N GLY A 3 15.44 15.08 1.67
CA GLY A 3 14.07 15.50 1.35
C GLY A 3 13.20 14.49 0.57
N LYS A 4 13.68 13.26 0.31
CA LYS A 4 12.92 12.26 -0.48
C LYS A 4 11.56 11.91 0.15
N SER A 5 11.57 11.47 1.41
CA SER A 5 10.34 11.13 2.14
C SER A 5 9.43 12.35 2.30
N THR A 6 10.00 13.53 2.55
CA THR A 6 9.25 14.80 2.61
C THR A 6 8.52 15.10 1.30
N ILE A 7 9.16 14.85 0.14
CA ILE A 7 8.50 15.01 -1.17
C ILE A 7 7.38 13.97 -1.34
N ALA A 8 7.64 12.70 -1.01
CA ALA A 8 6.61 11.66 -1.11
C ALA A 8 5.39 11.97 -0.23
N GLU A 9 5.62 12.36 1.02
CA GLU A 9 4.57 12.77 1.96
C GLU A 9 3.83 14.03 1.48
N ALA A 10 4.54 15.02 0.92
CA ALA A 10 3.91 16.20 0.33
C ALA A 10 3.00 15.87 -0.85
N LEU A 11 3.46 15.02 -1.79
CA LEU A 11 2.67 14.56 -2.94
C LEU A 11 1.37 13.87 -2.48
N LEU A 12 1.47 13.09 -1.41
CA LEU A 12 0.34 12.33 -0.87
C LEU A 12 -0.52 13.16 0.09
N GLY A 13 -0.06 14.33 0.54
CA GLY A 13 -0.70 15.12 1.61
C GLY A 13 -0.69 14.41 2.95
N LEU A 14 0.40 13.70 3.23
CA LEU A 14 0.70 13.00 4.48
C LEU A 14 1.75 13.75 5.31
N LEU A 15 2.02 15.02 4.99
CA LEU A 15 2.93 15.84 5.77
C LEU A 15 2.45 15.92 7.23
N PRO A 16 3.38 15.92 8.21
CA PRO A 16 3.04 16.16 9.61
C PRO A 16 2.41 17.54 9.80
N ASP A 17 1.71 17.78 10.91
CA ASP A 17 0.96 19.02 11.17
C ASP A 17 1.80 20.31 11.07
N ASN A 18 3.12 20.21 11.17
CA ASN A 18 4.07 21.32 11.03
C ASN A 18 4.62 21.50 9.60
N GLY A 19 4.19 20.68 8.64
CA GLY A 19 4.58 20.73 7.24
C GLY A 19 3.41 21.13 6.35
N GLN A 20 3.64 22.06 5.44
CA GLN A 20 2.67 22.47 4.43
C GLN A 20 3.33 22.69 3.08
N ILE A 21 2.56 22.55 2.00
CA ILE A 21 3.00 22.94 0.66
C ILE A 21 2.86 24.47 0.56
N GLU A 22 3.98 25.19 0.54
CA GLU A 22 3.96 26.66 0.49
C GLU A 22 3.48 27.20 -0.87
N SER A 23 3.83 26.51 -1.96
CA SER A 23 3.44 26.88 -3.33
C SER A 23 3.58 25.70 -4.29
N GLY A 24 2.95 25.80 -5.45
CA GLY A 24 2.95 24.78 -6.50
C GLY A 24 1.68 23.94 -6.53
N GLU A 25 1.62 23.01 -7.48
CA GLU A 25 0.51 22.08 -7.67
C GLU A 25 1.03 20.66 -7.85
N VAL A 26 0.18 19.67 -7.56
CA VAL A 26 0.50 18.25 -7.74
C VAL A 26 -0.60 17.64 -8.59
N LEU A 27 -0.32 17.49 -9.89
CA LEU A 27 -1.32 17.00 -10.84
C LEU A 27 -1.27 15.48 -10.98
N PHE A 28 -2.40 14.83 -10.74
CA PHE A 28 -2.62 13.42 -11.02
C PHE A 28 -3.89 13.25 -11.85
N LYS A 29 -3.78 12.64 -13.03
CA LYS A 29 -4.88 12.53 -14.02
C LYS A 29 -5.58 13.87 -14.32
N GLY A 30 -4.85 14.99 -14.27
CA GLY A 30 -5.37 16.34 -14.50
C GLY A 30 -6.10 16.97 -13.31
N GLN A 31 -6.12 16.31 -12.15
CA GLN A 31 -6.66 16.83 -10.90
C GLN A 31 -5.51 17.27 -9.97
N ASP A 32 -5.62 18.47 -9.40
CA ASP A 32 -4.65 18.98 -8.44
C ASP A 32 -4.90 18.39 -7.04
N LEU A 33 -4.01 17.50 -6.63
CA LEU A 33 -4.05 16.83 -5.33
C LEU A 33 -3.88 17.80 -4.15
N THR A 34 -3.31 18.99 -4.35
CA THR A 34 -3.09 19.94 -3.24
C THR A 34 -4.40 20.61 -2.76
N THR A 35 -5.41 20.64 -3.61
CA THR A 35 -6.71 21.29 -3.36
C THR A 35 -7.78 20.35 -2.79
N LEU A 36 -7.49 19.05 -2.70
CA LEU A 36 -8.46 18.04 -2.29
C LEU A 36 -8.87 18.18 -0.83
N SER A 37 -10.16 17.98 -0.57
CA SER A 37 -10.64 17.75 0.79
C SER A 37 -10.03 16.46 1.38
N PRO A 38 -9.98 16.32 2.71
CA PRO A 38 -9.49 15.10 3.34
C PRO A 38 -10.24 13.83 2.91
N SER A 39 -11.49 13.93 2.47
CA SER A 39 -12.24 12.76 1.98
C SER A 39 -11.83 12.36 0.58
N GLU A 40 -11.77 13.30 -0.35
CA GLU A 40 -11.36 13.05 -1.75
C GLU A 40 -9.93 12.53 -1.80
N ARG A 41 -9.04 13.09 -0.97
CA ARG A 41 -7.67 12.62 -0.84
C ARG A 41 -7.64 11.16 -0.40
N ARG A 42 -8.41 10.78 0.63
CA ARG A 42 -8.48 9.37 1.05
C ARG A 42 -8.95 8.47 -0.08
N ASP A 43 -9.99 8.84 -0.81
CA ASP A 43 -10.52 7.98 -1.88
C ASP A 43 -9.48 7.74 -2.98
N ILE A 44 -8.77 8.80 -3.42
CA ILE A 44 -7.67 8.71 -4.40
C ILE A 44 -6.51 7.87 -3.86
N LEU A 45 -6.09 8.08 -2.60
CA LEU A 45 -4.98 7.36 -1.96
C LEU A 45 -5.27 5.89 -1.63
N TRP A 46 -6.52 5.45 -1.80
CA TRP A 46 -6.87 4.04 -1.66
C TRP A 46 -7.12 3.38 -3.00
N GLN A 47 -7.74 4.08 -3.96
CA GLN A 47 -8.16 3.49 -5.22
C GLN A 47 -7.16 3.69 -6.36
N ASP A 48 -6.60 4.90 -6.50
CA ASP A 48 -5.80 5.26 -7.67
C ASP A 48 -4.29 5.32 -7.37
N ILE A 49 -3.92 5.66 -6.14
CA ILE A 49 -2.53 5.78 -5.70
C ILE A 49 -2.33 4.89 -4.49
N ALA A 50 -1.31 4.03 -4.50
CA ALA A 50 -0.87 3.30 -3.32
C ALA A 50 0.48 3.79 -2.83
N TYR A 51 0.65 3.84 -1.50
CA TYR A 51 1.91 4.23 -0.86
C TYR A 51 2.47 3.08 -0.01
N ILE A 52 3.74 2.75 -0.25
CA ILE A 52 4.50 1.78 0.54
C ILE A 52 5.60 2.55 1.27
N PRO A 53 5.41 2.91 2.57
CA PRO A 53 6.45 3.59 3.34
C PRO A 53 7.62 2.65 3.69
N GLN A 54 8.75 3.24 4.06
CA GLN A 54 9.95 2.50 4.48
C GLN A 54 9.69 1.53 5.65
N SER A 55 8.82 1.92 6.60
CA SER A 55 8.43 1.11 7.77
C SER A 55 7.28 0.14 7.50
N ALA A 56 6.89 -0.07 6.24
CA ALA A 56 5.67 -0.82 5.94
C ALA A 56 5.69 -2.30 6.37
N MET A 57 6.85 -2.86 6.70
CA MET A 57 6.95 -4.19 7.32
C MET A 57 6.42 -4.22 8.76
N ASP A 58 6.46 -3.09 9.47
CA ASP A 58 5.93 -2.93 10.83
C ASP A 58 4.43 -2.60 10.83
N ALA A 59 3.86 -2.32 9.65
CA ALA A 59 2.46 -1.92 9.51
C ALA A 59 1.46 -3.09 9.51
N LEU A 60 1.93 -4.34 9.40
CA LEU A 60 1.06 -5.51 9.43
C LEU A 60 0.53 -5.78 10.84
N ASP A 61 -0.79 -5.94 10.96
CA ASP A 61 -1.43 -6.29 12.23
C ASP A 61 -1.06 -7.72 12.63
N THR A 62 -0.36 -7.86 13.76
CA THR A 62 0.15 -9.15 14.24
C THR A 62 -0.92 -10.09 14.78
N VAL A 63 -2.12 -9.58 15.12
CA VAL A 63 -3.24 -10.39 15.63
C VAL A 63 -4.22 -10.82 14.53
N MET A 64 -3.94 -10.49 13.27
CA MET A 64 -4.75 -10.87 12.12
C MET A 64 -3.92 -11.60 11.07
N SER A 65 -4.52 -12.60 10.41
CA SER A 65 -3.86 -13.22 9.26
C SER A 65 -3.64 -12.21 8.15
N THR A 66 -2.53 -12.39 7.44
CA THR A 66 -2.08 -11.50 6.35
C THR A 66 -3.13 -11.39 5.24
N GLY A 67 -3.75 -12.50 4.85
CA GLY A 67 -4.84 -12.50 3.88
C GLY A 67 -6.15 -11.89 4.39
N ALA A 68 -6.42 -11.93 5.71
CA ALA A 68 -7.59 -11.26 6.27
C ALA A 68 -7.45 -9.73 6.21
N GLN A 69 -6.25 -9.20 6.43
CA GLN A 69 -5.97 -7.76 6.31
C GLN A 69 -6.17 -7.28 4.86
N ILE A 70 -5.61 -8.00 3.88
CA ILE A 70 -5.78 -7.66 2.45
C ILE A 70 -7.25 -7.74 2.04
N ARG A 71 -7.96 -8.78 2.49
CA ARG A 71 -9.39 -8.92 2.23
C ARG A 71 -10.20 -7.76 2.83
N GLN A 72 -9.89 -7.30 4.04
CA GLN A 72 -10.58 -6.16 4.64
C GLN A 72 -10.37 -4.88 3.83
N ALA A 73 -9.15 -4.62 3.35
CA ALA A 73 -8.88 -3.49 2.46
C ALA A 73 -9.74 -3.57 1.19
N ILE A 74 -9.78 -4.73 0.53
CA ILE A 74 -10.62 -4.95 -0.67
C ILE A 74 -12.10 -4.68 -0.36
N GLN A 75 -12.65 -5.31 0.69
CA GLN A 75 -14.07 -5.22 1.02
C GLN A 75 -14.50 -3.83 1.52
N LYS A 76 -13.58 -3.04 2.06
CA LYS A 76 -13.85 -1.66 2.49
C LYS A 76 -14.03 -0.72 1.29
N HIS A 77 -13.31 -0.96 0.20
CA HIS A 77 -13.27 -0.05 -0.95
C HIS A 77 -13.97 -0.60 -2.20
N ARG A 78 -14.33 -1.88 -2.24
CA ARG A 78 -15.03 -2.54 -3.36
C ARG A 78 -16.22 -3.33 -2.85
N ASN A 79 -17.35 -3.26 -3.57
CA ASN A 79 -18.54 -4.04 -3.27
C ASN A 79 -18.40 -5.49 -3.81
N VAL A 80 -17.66 -6.33 -3.07
CA VAL A 80 -17.40 -7.73 -3.44
C VAL A 80 -17.68 -8.70 -2.29
N SER A 81 -18.09 -9.92 -2.63
CA SER A 81 -18.34 -10.97 -1.65
C SER A 81 -17.04 -11.41 -0.96
N LYS A 82 -17.16 -11.98 0.25
CA LYS A 82 -16.02 -12.56 0.98
C LYS A 82 -15.26 -13.61 0.16
N ALA A 83 -15.99 -14.42 -0.62
CA ALA A 83 -15.39 -15.45 -1.48
C ALA A 83 -14.56 -14.84 -2.60
N LYS A 84 -15.11 -13.84 -3.32
CA LYS A 84 -14.41 -13.15 -4.40
C LYS A 84 -13.19 -12.37 -3.89
N ALA A 85 -13.32 -11.73 -2.73
CA ALA A 85 -12.19 -11.07 -2.10
C ALA A 85 -11.09 -12.07 -1.70
N ARG A 86 -11.43 -13.26 -1.18
CA ARG A 86 -10.46 -14.31 -0.86
C ARG A 86 -9.74 -14.84 -2.10
N GLU A 87 -10.45 -15.02 -3.21
CA GLU A 87 -9.86 -15.38 -4.50
C GLU A 87 -8.86 -14.33 -4.97
N ARG A 88 -9.24 -13.05 -4.92
CA ARG A 88 -8.34 -11.94 -5.24
C ARG A 88 -7.10 -11.92 -4.35
N VAL A 89 -7.24 -12.19 -3.05
CA VAL A 89 -6.07 -12.33 -2.17
C VAL A 89 -5.14 -13.43 -2.66
N ARG A 90 -5.67 -14.61 -3.02
CA ARG A 90 -4.84 -15.72 -3.54
C ARG A 90 -4.08 -15.33 -4.81
N GLU A 91 -4.73 -14.63 -5.74
CA GLU A 91 -4.07 -14.09 -6.93
C GLU A 91 -2.95 -13.12 -6.56
N LEU A 92 -3.18 -12.22 -5.61
CA LEU A 92 -2.17 -11.25 -5.16
C LEU A 92 -0.95 -11.95 -4.55
N TYR A 93 -1.15 -13.01 -3.76
CA TYR A 93 -0.04 -13.83 -3.24
C TYR A 93 0.79 -14.41 -4.38
N ASP A 94 0.15 -14.98 -5.40
CA ASP A 94 0.83 -15.53 -6.57
C ASP A 94 1.63 -14.44 -7.32
N ILE A 95 1.02 -13.28 -7.55
CA ILE A 95 1.66 -12.11 -8.20
C ILE A 95 2.94 -11.67 -7.48
N VAL A 96 2.93 -11.67 -6.15
CA VAL A 96 4.12 -11.28 -5.35
C VAL A 96 5.04 -12.46 -5.03
N GLY A 97 4.79 -13.65 -5.60
CA GLY A 97 5.61 -14.84 -5.43
C GLY A 97 5.54 -15.45 -4.03
N LEU A 98 4.36 -15.44 -3.41
CA LEU A 98 4.06 -16.12 -2.15
C LEU A 98 3.06 -17.26 -2.41
N ASP A 99 3.11 -18.31 -1.58
CA ASP A 99 2.17 -19.44 -1.69
C ASP A 99 0.72 -19.00 -1.34
N PRO A 100 -0.25 -19.11 -2.26
CA PRO A 100 -1.65 -18.77 -2.01
C PRO A 100 -2.34 -19.61 -0.92
N ASN A 101 -1.73 -20.69 -0.46
CA ASN A 101 -2.24 -21.49 0.66
C ASN A 101 -1.88 -20.90 2.03
N ARG A 102 -0.99 -19.91 2.07
CA ARG A 102 -0.51 -19.23 3.28
C ARG A 102 -1.25 -17.94 3.62
N ILE A 103 -2.39 -17.68 2.97
CA ILE A 103 -3.18 -16.45 3.22
C ILE A 103 -3.80 -16.41 4.62
N ASP A 104 -3.92 -17.57 5.26
CA ASP A 104 -4.45 -17.72 6.60
C ASP A 104 -3.33 -17.65 7.68
N ASP A 105 -2.06 -17.52 7.27
CA ASP A 105 -0.91 -17.31 8.15
C ASP A 105 -0.82 -15.86 8.66
N TYR A 106 -0.24 -15.71 9.84
CA TYR A 106 0.01 -14.47 10.56
C TYR A 106 1.37 -13.85 10.22
N PRO A 107 1.56 -12.53 10.40
CA PRO A 107 2.82 -11.86 10.03
C PRO A 107 4.09 -12.45 10.65
N HIS A 108 4.01 -13.02 11.86
CA HIS A 108 5.15 -13.62 12.55
C HIS A 108 5.60 -14.96 11.94
N GLU A 109 4.79 -15.56 11.06
CA GLU A 109 5.10 -16.80 10.33
C GLU A 109 5.83 -16.53 9.00
N PHE A 110 6.04 -15.24 8.67
CA PHE A 110 6.71 -14.77 7.46
C PHE A 110 8.11 -14.21 7.76
N SER A 111 9.08 -14.52 6.89
CA SER A 111 10.37 -13.82 6.89
C SER A 111 10.19 -12.33 6.57
N GLY A 112 11.21 -11.51 6.82
CA GLY A 112 11.15 -10.07 6.51
C GLY A 112 10.80 -9.80 5.04
N GLY A 113 11.49 -10.44 4.10
CA GLY A 113 11.20 -10.31 2.66
C GLY A 113 9.81 -10.81 2.27
N MET A 114 9.28 -11.83 2.96
CA MET A 114 7.90 -12.26 2.71
C MET A 114 6.87 -11.26 3.26
N ARG A 115 7.12 -10.65 4.43
CA ARG A 115 6.27 -9.56 4.95
C ARG A 115 6.26 -8.37 4.00
N GLN A 116 7.42 -8.02 3.42
CA GLN A 116 7.50 -7.00 2.39
C GLN A 116 6.64 -7.34 1.16
N ARG A 117 6.68 -8.60 0.68
CA ARG A 117 5.79 -9.06 -0.40
C ARG A 117 4.31 -8.98 -0.02
N VAL A 118 3.94 -9.30 1.21
CA VAL A 118 2.56 -9.11 1.72
C VAL A 118 2.16 -7.64 1.68
N THR A 119 3.03 -6.72 2.08
CA THR A 119 2.79 -5.28 1.98
C THR A 119 2.60 -4.82 0.53
N ILE A 120 3.41 -5.34 -0.40
CA ILE A 120 3.26 -5.05 -1.83
C ILE A 120 1.91 -5.59 -2.35
N ALA A 121 1.53 -6.81 -1.94
CA ALA A 121 0.22 -7.38 -2.27
C ALA A 121 -0.94 -6.53 -1.75
N MET A 122 -0.82 -5.95 -0.55
CA MET A 122 -1.78 -4.99 0.00
C MET A 122 -1.89 -3.74 -0.87
N ALA A 123 -0.76 -3.16 -1.28
CA ALA A 123 -0.73 -1.98 -2.15
C ALA A 123 -1.36 -2.25 -3.52
N LEU A 124 -1.18 -3.45 -4.06
CA LEU A 124 -1.78 -3.88 -5.33
C LEU A 124 -3.27 -4.25 -5.22
N ALA A 125 -3.80 -4.40 -4.01
CA ALA A 125 -5.09 -5.04 -3.79
C ALA A 125 -6.27 -4.31 -4.43
N LEU A 126 -6.17 -2.99 -4.59
CA LEU A 126 -7.20 -2.14 -5.17
C LEU A 126 -6.93 -1.74 -6.62
N GLU A 127 -5.88 -2.30 -7.24
CA GLU A 127 -5.45 -2.03 -8.62
C GLU A 127 -5.16 -0.54 -8.86
N PRO A 128 -4.21 0.05 -8.09
CA PRO A 128 -3.85 1.45 -8.24
C PRO A 128 -3.18 1.72 -9.60
N ASP A 129 -3.36 2.91 -10.13
CA ASP A 129 -2.66 3.39 -11.34
C ASP A 129 -1.25 3.89 -11.04
N LEU A 130 -0.97 4.28 -9.79
CA LEU A 130 0.33 4.75 -9.33
C LEU A 130 0.71 4.10 -8.00
N ILE A 131 1.94 3.57 -7.93
CA ILE A 131 2.53 3.10 -6.68
C ILE A 131 3.74 3.97 -6.36
N ILE A 132 3.72 4.58 -5.19
CA ILE A 132 4.87 5.29 -4.62
C ILE A 132 5.45 4.39 -3.54
N ALA A 133 6.73 4.05 -3.66
CA ALA A 133 7.43 3.25 -2.66
C ALA A 133 8.66 4.00 -2.16
N ASP A 134 8.74 4.22 -0.86
CA ASP A 134 9.94 4.77 -0.22
C ASP A 134 10.84 3.60 0.21
N GLU A 135 11.94 3.41 -0.53
CA GLU A 135 12.86 2.27 -0.42
C GLU A 135 12.20 0.88 -0.58
N PRO A 136 11.78 0.47 -1.80
CA PRO A 136 11.14 -0.83 -2.03
C PRO A 136 12.10 -2.04 -2.05
N THR A 137 13.41 -1.85 -1.85
CA THR A 137 14.43 -2.90 -2.05
C THR A 137 15.39 -3.19 -0.87
N PRO A 138 15.28 -2.65 0.37
CA PRO A 138 16.18 -3.06 1.43
C PRO A 138 15.87 -4.50 1.84
N GLY A 139 16.61 -5.47 1.25
CA GLY A 139 16.46 -6.90 1.52
C GLY A 139 15.91 -7.74 0.36
N LEU A 140 15.74 -7.20 -0.85
CA LEU A 140 15.53 -8.01 -2.06
C LEU A 140 16.90 -8.35 -2.67
N ASP A 141 17.32 -9.60 -2.51
CA ASP A 141 18.45 -10.14 -3.26
C ASP A 141 18.20 -9.98 -4.77
N VAL A 142 19.22 -9.49 -5.47
CA VAL A 142 19.23 -9.37 -6.92
C VAL A 142 19.16 -10.80 -7.49
N ILE A 143 18.02 -11.17 -8.09
CA ILE A 143 18.00 -12.31 -9.00
C ILE A 143 18.55 -11.77 -10.33
N VAL A 144 19.83 -12.09 -10.60
CA VAL A 144 20.49 -11.89 -11.91
C VAL A 144 20.07 -13.00 -12.85
#